data_AF-J8DVE3-F1
#
_entry.id   AF-J8DVE3-F1
#
_cell.length_a   1.000
_cell.length_b   1.000
_cell.length_c   1.000
_cell.angle_alpha   90.00
_cell.angle_beta   90.00
_cell.angle_gamma   90.00
#
_symmetry.space_group_name_H-M   'P 1'
#
loop_
_entity.id
_entity.type
_entity.pdbx_description
1 polymer ?
#
loop_
_entity_poly.entity_id
_entity_poly.type
_entity_poly.pdbx_seq_one_letter_code
_entity_poly.pdbx_strand_id
1 'polypeptide(L)'
;MEDEVEGSTKYVVVQYPSLNGKNDIIEVYLTKGQVFNAGEKVKIDMKYVGWGGISINYNTTDHIEKVHEVKNNVENNDDVWIWS
;
A
#
# COMPACT_ATOMS: atom_id res chain seq x y z
N MET A 1 -16.22 17.28 27.04
CA MET A 1 -16.67 16.10 26.29
C MET A 1 -16.07 16.28 24.92
N GLU A 2 -15.03 15.52 24.64
CA GLU A 2 -14.35 15.51 23.35
C GLU A 2 -15.29 14.78 22.39
N ASP A 3 -15.76 15.48 21.36
CA ASP A 3 -16.55 14.88 20.30
C ASP A 3 -15.69 13.81 19.62
N GLU A 4 -15.99 12.54 19.89
CA GLU A 4 -15.52 11.43 19.07
C GLU A 4 -16.00 11.69 17.64
N VAL A 5 -15.05 12.02 16.76
CA VAL A 5 -15.31 12.10 15.32
C VAL A 5 -15.54 10.69 14.81
N GLU A 6 -16.79 10.21 14.99
CA GLU A 6 -17.32 8.98 14.43
C GLU A 6 -17.37 9.13 12.90
N GLY A 7 -16.24 8.93 12.25
CA GLY A 7 -16.11 9.11 10.81
C GLY A 7 -14.69 9.20 10.26
N SER A 8 -13.65 8.84 11.03
CA SER A 8 -12.29 8.80 10.49
C SER A 8 -12.21 7.70 9.43
N THR A 9 -11.99 8.10 8.17
CA THR A 9 -11.71 7.16 7.09
C THR A 9 -10.47 6.35 7.47
N LYS A 10 -10.61 5.03 7.57
CA LYS A 10 -9.47 4.15 7.83
C LYS A 10 -8.68 4.00 6.55
N TYR A 11 -7.40 4.36 6.59
CA TYR A 11 -6.49 4.18 5.47
C TYR A 11 -5.11 3.78 5.96
N VAL A 12 -4.31 3.26 5.03
CA VAL A 12 -2.89 3.02 5.24
C VAL A 12 -2.09 3.79 4.19
N VAL A 13 -0.90 4.22 4.58
CA VAL A 13 0.05 4.91 3.70
C VAL A 13 1.08 3.89 3.25
N VAL A 14 1.15 3.67 1.95
CA VAL A 14 2.10 2.74 1.34
C VAL A 14 3.11 3.53 0.53
N GLN A 15 4.39 3.32 0.85
CA GLN A 15 5.49 3.85 0.05
C GLN A 15 5.70 2.94 -1.16
N TYR A 16 5.63 3.54 -2.35
CA TYR A 16 5.85 2.87 -3.62
C TYR A 16 7.12 3.44 -4.27
N PRO A 17 8.18 2.64 -4.46
CA PRO A 17 9.38 3.11 -5.16
C PRO A 17 9.03 3.30 -6.64
N SER A 18 8.98 4.56 -7.09
CA SER A 18 8.69 4.87 -8.48
C SER A 18 9.95 4.81 -9.33
N LEU A 19 9.76 4.62 -10.64
CA LEU A 19 10.84 4.44 -11.63
C LEU A 19 11.86 5.59 -11.66
N ASN A 20 11.50 6.76 -11.11
CA ASN A 20 12.36 7.95 -11.06
C ASN A 20 13.27 7.98 -9.82
N GLY A 21 13.36 6.90 -9.05
CA GLY A 21 14.16 6.83 -7.82
C GLY A 21 13.58 7.65 -6.66
N LYS A 22 12.32 8.07 -6.77
CA LYS A 22 11.56 8.73 -5.70
C LYS A 22 10.54 7.75 -5.13
N ASN A 23 10.26 7.86 -3.84
CA ASN A 23 9.15 7.13 -3.23
C ASN A 23 7.88 7.96 -3.43
N ASP A 24 6.93 7.41 -4.16
CA ASP A 24 5.57 7.94 -4.22
C ASP A 24 4.77 7.38 -3.04
N ILE A 25 3.72 8.11 -2.66
CA ILE A 25 2.81 7.72 -1.59
C ILE A 25 1.49 7.31 -2.21
N ILE A 26 1.03 6.12 -1.82
CA ILE A 26 -0.30 5.61 -2.14
C ILE A 26 -1.09 5.49 -0.84
N GLU A 27 -2.19 6.24 -0.76
CA GLU A 27 -3.18 6.08 0.30
C GLU A 27 -4.16 4.96 -0.09
N VAL A 28 -4.30 3.95 0.77
CA VAL A 28 -5.26 2.87 0.54
C VAL A 28 -6.35 2.90 1.58
N TYR A 29 -7.57 3.22 1.15
CA TYR A 29 -8.75 3.22 2.00
C TYR A 29 -9.21 1.80 2.30
N LEU A 30 -9.50 1.53 3.58
CA LEU A 30 -9.85 0.20 4.10
C LEU A 30 -11.30 0.18 4.57
N THR A 31 -12.19 -0.33 3.72
CA THR A 31 -13.63 -0.40 3.99
C THR A 31 -14.08 -1.79 4.44
N LYS A 32 -13.27 -2.82 4.17
CA LYS A 32 -13.61 -4.24 4.43
C LYS A 32 -13.14 -4.76 5.80
N GLY A 33 -12.73 -3.88 6.71
CA GLY A 33 -12.18 -4.28 8.01
C GLY A 33 -10.80 -4.93 7.93
N GLN A 34 -10.07 -4.72 6.83
CA GLN A 34 -8.66 -5.12 6.70
C GLN A 34 -7.82 -4.40 7.77
N VAL A 35 -6.82 -5.09 8.32
CA VAL A 35 -5.90 -4.53 9.31
C VAL A 35 -4.47 -4.78 8.86
N PHE A 36 -3.70 -3.70 8.74
CA PHE A 36 -2.28 -3.74 8.42
C PHE A 36 -1.47 -3.06 9.52
N ASN A 37 -0.24 -3.49 9.70
CA ASN A 37 0.71 -2.91 10.64
C ASN A 37 1.86 -2.24 9.90
N ALA A 38 2.46 -1.23 10.51
CA ALA A 38 3.65 -0.59 9.95
C ALA A 38 4.79 -1.62 9.78
N GLY A 39 5.48 -1.55 8.64
CA GLY A 39 6.56 -2.47 8.29
C GLY A 39 6.10 -3.76 7.59
N GLU A 40 4.80 -4.02 7.47
CA GLU A 40 4.31 -5.12 6.65
C GLU A 40 4.56 -4.85 5.16
N LYS A 41 5.03 -5.87 4.44
CA LYS A 41 5.09 -5.85 2.98
C LYS A 41 3.69 -6.12 2.42
N VAL A 42 3.28 -5.30 1.47
CA VAL A 42 1.96 -5.36 0.85
C VAL A 42 2.07 -5.35 -0.67
N LYS A 43 1.05 -5.87 -1.34
CA LYS A 43 0.83 -5.72 -2.78
C LYS A 43 -0.34 -4.78 -2.99
N ILE A 44 -0.22 -3.88 -3.96
CA ILE A 44 -1.29 -2.98 -4.40
C ILE A 44 -1.58 -3.27 -5.87
N ASP A 45 -2.86 -3.35 -6.22
CA ASP A 45 -3.25 -3.42 -7.64
C ASP A 45 -3.20 -2.02 -8.26
N MET A 46 -2.09 -1.72 -8.93
CA MET A 46 -1.81 -0.42 -9.54
C MET A 46 -2.80 -0.04 -10.64
N LYS A 47 -3.58 -1.00 -11.18
CA LYS A 47 -4.65 -0.73 -12.16
C LYS A 47 -5.73 0.18 -11.60
N TYR A 48 -5.96 0.12 -10.29
CA TYR A 48 -7.00 0.88 -9.60
C TYR A 48 -6.44 2.09 -8.83
N VAL A 49 -5.16 2.39 -9.02
CA VAL A 49 -4.51 3.54 -8.40
C VAL A 49 -4.70 4.75 -9.31
N GLY A 50 -5.29 5.80 -8.74
CA GLY A 50 -5.56 7.06 -9.44
C GLY A 50 -4.97 8.25 -8.70
N TRP A 51 -4.74 9.34 -9.43
CA TRP A 51 -4.39 10.62 -8.82
C TRP A 51 -5.57 11.12 -7.99
N GLY A 52 -5.34 11.43 -6.70
CA GLY A 52 -6.38 11.85 -5.75
C GLY A 52 -6.99 13.24 -5.97
N GLY A 53 -6.70 13.86 -7.10
CA GLY A 53 -7.21 15.18 -7.47
C GLY A 53 -6.46 16.30 -6.74
N ILE A 54 -7.17 17.02 -5.86
CA ILE A 54 -6.63 18.17 -5.11
C ILE A 54 -5.68 17.67 -4.00
N SER A 55 -5.94 16.47 -3.48
CA SER A 55 -5.08 15.76 -2.55
C SER A 55 -3.92 15.15 -3.35
N ILE A 56 -2.70 15.58 -3.07
CA ILE A 56 -1.50 15.45 -3.90
C ILE A 56 -0.99 13.99 -4.01
N ASN A 57 -1.68 13.03 -3.40
CA ASN A 57 -1.27 11.63 -3.32
C ASN A 57 -2.09 10.75 -4.27
N TYR A 58 -1.48 9.66 -4.71
CA TYR A 58 -2.20 8.58 -5.36
C TYR A 58 -3.06 7.85 -4.34
N ASN A 59 -4.22 7.34 -4.76
CA ASN A 59 -5.04 6.52 -3.88
C ASN A 59 -5.78 5.39 -4.60
N THR A 60 -6.25 4.45 -3.79
CA THR A 60 -7.15 3.37 -4.17
C THR A 60 -7.95 2.88 -2.96
N THR A 61 -8.94 2.00 -3.17
CA THR A 61 -9.83 1.50 -2.12
C THR A 61 -9.84 -0.02 -2.09
N ASP A 62 -9.46 -0.62 -0.95
CA ASP A 62 -9.39 -2.07 -0.70
C ASP A 62 -8.49 -2.90 -1.62
N HIS A 63 -7.84 -2.30 -2.63
CA HIS A 63 -6.97 -2.96 -3.61
C HIS A 63 -5.57 -3.23 -3.04
N ILE A 64 -5.51 -3.84 -1.86
CA ILE A 64 -4.29 -4.13 -1.09
C ILE A 64 -4.36 -5.50 -0.44
N GLU A 65 -3.23 -6.22 -0.47
CA GLU A 65 -3.09 -7.55 0.13
C GLU A 65 -1.76 -7.67 0.89
N LYS A 66 -1.75 -8.47 1.96
CA LYS A 66 -0.51 -8.78 2.69
C LYS A 66 0.35 -9.74 1.88
N VAL A 67 1.64 -9.45 1.82
CA VAL A 67 2.61 -10.43 1.34
C VAL A 67 2.92 -11.39 2.48
N HIS A 68 2.50 -12.64 2.33
CA HIS A 68 3.02 -13.72 3.14
C HIS A 68 4.38 -14.11 2.58
N GLU A 69 5.47 -13.71 3.23
CA GLU A 69 6.78 -14.27 2.92
C GLU A 69 6.76 -15.75 3.29
N VAL A 70 6.65 -16.61 2.27
CA VAL A 70 6.96 -18.02 2.44
C VAL A 70 8.46 -18.06 2.70
N LYS A 71 8.87 -18.36 3.93
CA LYS A 71 10.27 -18.67 4.26
C LYS A 71 10.67 -19.95 3.53
N ASN A 72 10.95 -19.86 2.23
CA ASN A 72 11.69 -20.89 1.55
C ASN A 72 13.16 -20.66 1.90
N ASN A 73 13.68 -21.47 2.83
CA ASN A 73 15.10 -21.60 3.11
C ASN A 73 15.84 -22.20 1.90
N VAL A 74 15.86 -21.52 0.77
CA VAL A 74 16.76 -21.83 -0.34
C VAL A 74 17.41 -20.52 -0.74
N GLU A 75 18.60 -20.30 -0.18
CA GLU A 75 19.58 -19.36 -0.71
C GLU A 75 19.85 -19.74 -2.18
N ASN A 76 19.30 -18.99 -3.13
CA ASN A 76 19.86 -18.91 -4.47
C ASN A 76 19.64 -17.48 -4.99
N ASN A 77 20.77 -16.84 -5.29
CA ASN A 77 20.94 -15.46 -5.70
C ASN A 77 20.33 -15.18 -7.08
N ASP A 78 19.02 -15.03 -7.19
CA ASP A 78 18.38 -14.59 -8.45
C ASP A 78 17.17 -13.66 -8.23
N ASP A 79 17.16 -12.84 -7.17
CA ASP A 79 16.16 -11.77 -7.00
C ASP A 79 16.48 -10.57 -7.92
N VAL A 80 16.46 -10.82 -9.23
CA VAL A 80 16.36 -9.79 -10.25
C VAL A 80 14.88 -9.63 -10.60
N TRP A 81 14.19 -8.74 -9.89
CA TRP A 81 12.82 -8.36 -10.23
C TRP A 81 12.86 -7.28 -11.31
N ILE A 82 12.50 -7.63 -12.54
CA ILE A 82 12.22 -6.69 -13.64
C ILE A 82 10.71 -6.59 -13.80
N TRP A 83 10.20 -5.36 -13.92
CA TRP A 83 8.84 -5.09 -14.40
C TRP A 83 8.89 -4.20 -15.65
N SER A 84 8.05 -4.54 -16.64
CA SER A 84 7.77 -3.79 -17.88
C SER A 84 6.63 -2.81 -17.71
#